data_AF-A0A1H9FWQ2-F1
#
_entry.id   AF-A0A1H9FWQ2-F1
#
_cell.length_a   1.000
_cell.length_b   1.000
_cell.length_c   1.000
_cell.angle_alpha   90.00
_cell.angle_beta   90.00
_cell.angle_gamma   90.00
#
_symmetry.space_group_name_H-M   'P 1'
#
loop_
_entity.id
_entity.type
_entity.pdbx_description
1 polymer ?
#
loop_
_entity_poly.entity_id
_entity_poly.type
_entity_poly.pdbx_seq_one_letter_code
_entity_poly.pdbx_strand_id
1 'polypeptide(L)'
;MIDSLLLPAMVLALLAWLVPKLLSMLLPEGIRPLVLNGALSSVILCVITGGYFMALYVISGIPFDRILDLGILGNVVFFGKLAMSTALIWGPIMVLSLAGLPRTWVDVVW
;
A
#
# COMPACT_ATOMS: atom_id res chain seq x y z
N MET A 1 -24.32 1.60 -6.10
CA MET A 1 -23.37 2.71 -5.77
C MET A 1 -22.35 2.32 -4.71
N ILE A 2 -22.65 1.43 -3.76
CA ILE A 2 -21.64 0.91 -2.81
C ILE A 2 -20.71 -0.13 -3.48
N ASP A 3 -21.21 -0.93 -4.42
CA ASP A 3 -20.43 -1.99 -5.10
C ASP A 3 -19.18 -1.49 -5.83
N SER A 4 -19.21 -0.26 -6.37
CA SER A 4 -18.08 0.31 -7.10
C SER A 4 -16.94 0.80 -6.20
N LEU A 5 -17.22 1.10 -4.93
CA LEU A 5 -16.21 1.58 -3.97
C LEU A 5 -15.71 0.48 -3.04
N LEU A 6 -16.59 -0.49 -2.74
CA LEU A 6 -16.30 -1.60 -1.84
C LEU A 6 -15.16 -2.47 -2.37
N LEU A 7 -15.17 -2.79 -3.67
CA LEU A 7 -14.14 -3.62 -4.29
C LEU A 7 -12.74 -2.96 -4.19
N PRO A 8 -12.52 -1.68 -4.57
CA PRO A 8 -11.27 -0.97 -4.31
C PRO A 8 -10.82 -1.00 -2.85
N ALA A 9 -11.73 -0.70 -1.92
CA ALA A 9 -11.41 -0.68 -0.49
C ALA A 9 -10.99 -2.06 0.02
N MET A 10 -11.65 -3.13 -0.41
CA MET A 10 -11.30 -4.51 -0.06
C MET A 10 -9.93 -4.91 -0.62
N VAL A 11 -9.61 -4.53 -1.86
CA VAL A 11 -8.30 -4.78 -2.47
C VAL A 11 -7.21 -4.06 -1.67
N LEU A 12 -7.42 -2.79 -1.33
CA LEU A 12 -6.46 -2.04 -0.50
C LEU A 12 -6.29 -2.65 0.90
N ALA A 13 -7.38 -3.08 1.53
CA ALA A 13 -7.34 -3.76 2.81
C ALA A 13 -6.54 -5.07 2.75
N LEU A 14 -6.75 -5.88 1.72
CA LEU A 14 -6.01 -7.12 1.50
C LEU A 14 -4.51 -6.85 1.31
N LEU A 15 -4.17 -5.88 0.47
CA LEU A 15 -2.78 -5.49 0.21
C LEU A 15 -2.10 -4.96 1.50
N ALA A 16 -2.81 -4.13 2.27
CA ALA A 16 -2.32 -3.58 3.52
C ALA A 16 -1.93 -4.66 4.53
N TRP A 17 -2.69 -5.75 4.55
CA TRP A 17 -2.39 -6.91 5.39
C TRP A 17 -1.26 -7.77 4.82
N LEU A 18 -1.28 -8.01 3.51
CA LEU A 18 -0.39 -8.95 2.83
C LEU A 18 1.05 -8.43 2.69
N VAL A 19 1.23 -7.14 2.35
CA VAL A 19 2.55 -6.56 2.10
C VAL A 19 3.50 -6.68 3.30
N PRO A 20 3.11 -6.29 4.55
CA PRO A 20 3.97 -6.44 5.71
C PRO A 20 4.33 -7.89 6.03
N LYS A 21 3.39 -8.82 5.78
CA LYS A 21 3.61 -10.26 5.96
C LYS A 21 4.61 -10.82 4.96
N LEU A 22 4.52 -10.43 3.69
CA LEU A 22 5.48 -10.86 2.68
C LEU A 22 6.88 -10.31 3.00
N LEU A 23 6.98 -9.05 3.42
CA LEU A 23 8.25 -8.46 3.84
C LEU A 23 8.83 -9.12 5.09
N SER A 24 8.00 -9.56 6.04
CA SER A 24 8.49 -10.25 7.24
C SER A 24 9.08 -11.63 6.95
N MET A 25 8.80 -12.22 5.79
CA MET A 25 9.44 -13.48 5.37
C MET A 25 10.87 -13.26 4.87
N LEU A 26 11.22 -12.02 4.49
CA LEU A 26 12.57 -11.67 4.01
C LEU A 26 13.41 -10.98 5.08
N LEU A 27 12.79 -10.25 6.00
CA LEU A 27 13.48 -9.50 7.05
C LEU A 27 13.73 -10.38 8.28
N PRO A 28 14.87 -10.21 8.97
CA PRO A 28 15.11 -10.89 10.23
C PRO A 28 14.10 -10.45 11.30
N GLU A 29 13.91 -11.28 12.31
CA GLU A 29 13.04 -10.97 13.44
C GLU A 29 13.71 -9.93 14.36
N GLY A 30 12.92 -9.07 14.99
CA GLY A 30 13.44 -8.02 15.88
C GLY A 30 12.73 -6.67 15.73
N ILE A 31 12.97 -5.77 16.68
CA ILE A 31 12.30 -4.46 16.74
C ILE A 31 12.79 -3.55 15.60
N ARG A 32 14.10 -3.48 15.35
CA ARG A 32 14.65 -2.64 14.27
C ARG A 32 14.16 -3.10 12.89
N PRO A 33 14.20 -4.40 12.55
CA PRO A 33 13.57 -4.91 11.33
C PRO A 33 12.06 -4.66 11.26
N LEU A 34 11.34 -4.70 12.39
CA LEU A 34 9.90 -4.41 12.42
C LEU A 34 9.60 -2.96 12.00
N VAL A 35 10.37 -1.99 12.51
CA VAL A 35 10.24 -0.57 12.12
C VAL A 35 10.60 -0.39 10.64
N LEU A 36 11.65 -1.06 10.17
CA LEU A 36 12.04 -1.04 8.76
C LEU A 36 10.94 -1.65 7.87
N ASN A 37 10.32 -2.75 8.30
CA ASN A 37 9.19 -3.36 7.61
C ASN A 37 8.02 -2.37 7.50
N GLY A 38 7.68 -1.66 8.58
CA GLY A 38 6.63 -0.65 8.53
C GLY A 38 6.91 0.49 7.56
N ALA A 39 8.16 0.98 7.53
CA ALA A 39 8.57 2.01 6.58
C ALA A 39 8.53 1.50 5.13
N LEU A 40 9.11 0.33 4.85
CA LEU A 40 9.10 -0.28 3.52
C LEU A 40 7.69 -0.62 3.04
N SER A 41 6.87 -1.20 3.92
CA SER A 41 5.47 -1.51 3.64
C SER A 41 4.68 -0.25 3.27
N SER A 42 4.91 0.86 3.98
CA SER A 42 4.24 2.13 3.69
C SER A 42 4.61 2.67 2.31
N VAL A 43 5.90 2.62 1.94
CA VAL A 43 6.37 3.04 0.61
C VAL A 43 5.80 2.14 -0.48
N ILE A 44 5.86 0.82 -0.29
CA ILE A 44 5.34 -0.16 -1.26
C ILE A 44 3.83 -0.01 -1.42
N LEU A 45 3.07 0.12 -0.33
CA LEU A 45 1.63 0.33 -0.40
C LEU A 45 1.28 1.64 -1.09
N CYS A 46 2.04 2.72 -0.86
CA CYS A 46 1.84 3.97 -1.58
C CYS A 46 2.01 3.79 -3.10
N VAL A 47 3.08 3.10 -3.52
CA VAL A 47 3.35 2.81 -4.94
C VAL A 47 2.28 1.91 -5.55
N ILE A 48 1.94 0.79 -4.90
CA ILE A 48 0.92 -0.15 -5.39
C ILE A 48 -0.45 0.53 -5.47
N THR A 49 -0.81 1.33 -4.47
CA THR A 49 -2.09 2.05 -4.44
C THR A 49 -2.16 3.10 -5.55
N GLY A 50 -1.08 3.87 -5.76
CA GLY A 50 -1.00 4.82 -6.86
C GLY A 50 -1.14 4.13 -8.21
N GLY A 51 -0.43 3.02 -8.42
CA GLY A 51 -0.55 2.19 -9.63
C GLY A 51 -1.94 1.58 -9.82
N TYR A 52 -2.58 1.14 -8.74
CA TYR A 52 -3.94 0.60 -8.76
C TYR A 52 -4.96 1.66 -9.20
N PHE A 53 -4.89 2.88 -8.64
CA PHE A 53 -5.76 3.97 -9.07
C PHE A 53 -5.48 4.41 -10.51
N MET A 54 -4.21 4.42 -10.93
CA MET A 54 -3.87 4.68 -12.32
C MET A 54 -4.50 3.64 -13.25
N ALA A 55 -4.42 2.35 -12.90
CA ALA A 55 -5.06 1.28 -13.67
C ALA A 55 -6.60 1.43 -13.70
N LEU A 56 -7.23 1.78 -12.58
CA LEU A 56 -8.67 2.04 -12.52
C LEU A 56 -9.08 3.22 -13.42
N TYR A 57 -8.28 4.28 -13.49
CA TYR A 57 -8.55 5.42 -14.38
C TYR A 57 -8.56 5.00 -15.85
N VAL A 58 -7.59 4.18 -16.26
CA VAL A 58 -7.50 3.64 -17.62
C VAL A 58 -8.69 2.72 -17.94
N ILE A 59 -9.04 1.81 -17.02
CA ILE A 59 -10.18 0.90 -17.17
C ILE A 59 -11.51 1.68 -17.23
N SER A 60 -11.59 2.82 -16.54
CA SER A 60 -12.77 3.71 -16.56
C SER A 60 -12.94 4.50 -17.87
N GLY A 61 -12.04 4.32 -18.83
CA GLY A 61 -12.10 4.96 -20.15
C GLY A 61 -11.47 6.35 -20.22
N ILE A 62 -10.70 6.75 -19.20
CA ILE A 62 -9.95 8.00 -19.26
C ILE A 62 -8.76 7.80 -20.23
N PRO A 63 -8.63 8.65 -21.26
CA PRO A 63 -7.54 8.53 -22.24
C PRO A 63 -6.18 8.66 -21.55
N PHE A 64 -5.23 7.80 -21.93
CA PHE A 64 -3.90 7.78 -21.29
C PHE A 64 -3.12 9.09 -21.54
N ASP A 65 -3.37 9.73 -22.68
CA ASP A 65 -2.91 11.07 -23.06
C ASP A 65 -3.35 12.15 -22.07
N ARG A 66 -4.62 12.14 -21.64
CA ARG A 66 -5.13 13.05 -20.59
C ARG A 66 -4.45 12.83 -19.24
N ILE A 67 -4.07 11.59 -18.94
CA ILE A 67 -3.31 11.27 -17.72
C ILE A 67 -1.88 11.82 -17.87
N LEU A 68 -1.26 11.68 -19.03
CA LEU A 68 0.11 12.14 -19.28
C LEU A 68 0.27 13.66 -19.45
N ASP A 69 -0.82 14.42 -19.66
CA ASP A 69 -0.81 15.89 -19.79
C ASP A 69 -0.17 16.61 -18.58
N LEU A 70 -0.23 16.01 -17.38
CA LEU A 70 0.41 16.52 -16.17
C LEU A 70 1.93 16.32 -16.15
N GLY A 71 2.49 15.57 -17.11
CA GLY A 71 3.86 15.10 -17.11
C GLY A 71 4.14 14.00 -16.09
N ILE A 72 5.30 13.32 -16.21
CA ILE A 72 5.68 12.19 -15.34
C ILE A 72 5.70 12.62 -13.86
N LEU A 73 6.32 13.76 -13.56
CA LEU A 73 6.38 14.32 -12.20
C LEU A 73 5.01 14.70 -11.67
N GLY A 74 4.14 15.33 -12.49
CA GLY A 74 2.79 15.70 -12.09
C GLY A 74 1.93 14.48 -11.77
N ASN A 75 2.08 13.39 -12.54
CA ASN A 75 1.39 12.12 -12.29
C ASN A 75 1.84 11.44 -11.01
N VAL A 76 3.16 11.38 -10.76
CA VAL A 76 3.68 10.81 -9.52
C VAL A 76 3.14 11.59 -8.31
N VAL A 77 3.09 12.92 -8.39
CA VAL A 77 2.54 13.74 -7.31
C VAL A 77 1.03 13.54 -7.15
N PHE A 78 0.27 13.49 -8.24
CA PHE A 78 -1.18 13.30 -8.21
C PHE A 78 -1.57 11.95 -7.62
N PHE A 79 -1.05 10.85 -8.18
CA PHE A 79 -1.33 9.50 -7.69
C PHE A 79 -0.70 9.24 -6.33
N GLY A 80 0.44 9.85 -6.01
CA GLY A 80 1.04 9.79 -4.68
C GLY A 80 0.16 10.46 -3.61
N LYS A 81 -0.37 11.65 -3.90
CA LYS A 81 -1.35 12.32 -3.03
C LYS A 81 -2.62 11.48 -2.87
N LEU A 82 -3.13 10.91 -3.96
CA LEU A 82 -4.30 10.04 -3.93
C LEU A 82 -4.05 8.80 -3.05
N ALA A 83 -2.90 8.15 -3.22
CA ALA A 83 -2.49 7.01 -2.41
C ALA A 83 -2.39 7.36 -0.92
N MET A 84 -1.80 8.52 -0.58
CA MET A 84 -1.77 9.02 0.80
C MET A 84 -3.15 9.34 1.36
N SER A 85 -4.06 9.94 0.57
CA SER A 85 -5.43 10.20 1.03
C SER A 85 -6.17 8.90 1.39
N THR A 86 -5.88 7.81 0.68
CA THR A 86 -6.44 6.48 1.00
C THR A 86 -5.72 5.74 2.12
N ALA A 87 -4.67 6.32 2.71
CA ALA A 87 -3.98 5.73 3.87
C ALA A 87 -4.88 5.60 5.10
N LEU A 88 -5.99 6.34 5.17
CA LEU A 88 -7.04 6.13 6.16
C LEU A 88 -7.67 4.72 6.07
N ILE A 89 -7.64 4.10 4.89
CA ILE A 89 -8.17 2.75 4.65
C ILE A 89 -7.08 1.71 4.93
N TRP A 90 -5.94 1.81 4.23
CA TRP A 90 -4.90 0.78 4.31
C TRP A 90 -3.99 0.93 5.54
N GLY A 91 -3.76 2.14 6.04
CA GLY A 91 -2.81 2.44 7.12
C GLY A 91 -3.11 1.69 8.43
N PRO A 92 -4.32 1.80 9.01
CA PRO A 92 -4.67 1.07 10.22
C PRO A 92 -4.51 -0.44 10.08
N ILE A 93 -4.87 -1.00 8.92
CA ILE A 93 -4.78 -2.43 8.63
C ILE A 93 -3.32 -2.87 8.55
N MET A 94 -2.46 -2.07 7.92
CA MET A 94 -1.02 -2.33 7.88
C MET A 94 -0.42 -2.30 9.30
N VAL A 95 -0.82 -1.33 10.14
CA VAL A 95 -0.35 -1.26 11.53
C VAL A 95 -0.78 -2.50 12.32
N LEU A 96 -2.05 -2.92 12.19
CA LEU A 96 -2.55 -4.14 12.83
C LEU A 96 -1.82 -5.40 12.34
N SER A 97 -1.50 -5.47 11.04
CA SER A 97 -0.71 -6.56 10.46
C SER A 97 0.69 -6.63 11.08
N LEU A 98 1.39 -5.49 11.16
CA LEU A 98 2.71 -5.39 11.81
C LEU A 98 2.66 -5.74 13.29
N ALA A 99 1.66 -5.25 14.02
CA ALA A 99 1.50 -5.53 15.46
C ALA A 99 1.26 -7.01 15.76
N GLY A 100 0.78 -7.78 14.77
CA GLY A 100 0.63 -9.22 14.86
C GLY A 100 1.93 -10.02 14.66
N LEU A 101 2.95 -9.46 14.00
CA LEU A 101 4.18 -10.16 13.63
C LEU A 101 5.00 -10.66 14.83
N PRO A 102 5.14 -9.93 15.95
CA PRO A 102 5.92 -10.42 17.09
C PRO A 102 5.41 -11.73 17.70
N ARG A 103 4.14 -12.09 17.46
CA ARG A 103 3.56 -13.36 17.96
C ARG A 103 4.08 -14.59 17.22
N THR A 104 4.66 -14.42 16.04
CA THR A 104 5.15 -15.53 15.20
C THR A 104 6.66 -15.68 15.22
N TRP A 105 7.37 -14.84 15.99
CA TRP A 105 8.83 -14.87 16.08
C TRP A 105 9.32 -16.11 16.84
N VAL A 106 10.33 -16.77 16.27
CA VAL A 106 11.00 -17.96 16.83
C VAL A 106 12.40 -17.61 17.31
N ASP A 107 13.13 -16.78 16.55
CA ASP A 107 14.53 -16.41 16.77
C ASP A 107 14.64 -14.91 17.07
N VAL A 108 14.72 -14.54 18.35
CA VAL A 108 14.80 -13.12 18.73
C VAL A 108 16.18 -12.54 18.45
N VAL A 109 16.29 -11.73 17.39
CA VAL A 109 17.48 -10.94 17.05
C VAL A 109 17.28 -9.51 17.56
N TRP A 110 18.17 -9.02 18.42
CA TRP A 110 18.07 -7.72 19.10
C TRP A 110 18.53 -6.54 18.25
#